data_AF-A0A2H5YTN5-F1
#
_entry.id   AF-A0A2H5YTN5-F1
#
_cell.length_a   1.000
_cell.length_b   1.000
_cell.length_c   1.000
_cell.angle_alpha   90.00
_cell.angle_beta   90.00
_cell.angle_gamma   90.00
#
_symmetry.space_group_name_H-M   'P 1'
#
loop_
_entity.id
_entity.type
_entity.pdbx_description
1 polymer ?
#
loop_
_entity_poly.entity_id
_entity_poly.type
_entity_poly.pdbx_seq_one_letter_code
_entity_poly.pdbx_strand_id
1 'polypeptide(L)'
;MATIDELKRQRTRRMEVTFSAPVDLAQLTGIAGVQVLQSREEGRWVELGVSDGLPVLLRRLSELPVVDLVYAPPDLDSVFLGYYQRQEAMTGERAR
;
A
#
# COMPACT_ATOMS: atom_id res chain seq x y z
N MET A 1 -11.83 -21.28 5.64
CA MET A 1 -10.81 -20.64 6.50
C MET A 1 -9.65 -20.27 5.58
N ALA A 2 -9.27 -18.99 5.52
CA ALA A 2 -8.09 -18.58 4.75
C ALA A 2 -6.80 -19.01 5.47
N THR A 3 -5.82 -19.51 4.74
CA THR A 3 -4.52 -19.93 5.26
C THR A 3 -3.66 -18.71 5.64
N ILE A 4 -2.71 -18.90 6.56
CA ILE A 4 -1.78 -17.85 7.01
C ILE A 4 -1.03 -17.22 5.82
N ASP A 5 -0.72 -18.01 4.79
CA ASP A 5 -0.04 -17.52 3.60
C ASP A 5 -0.96 -16.71 2.66
N GLU A 6 -2.27 -16.99 2.61
CA GLU A 6 -3.25 -16.16 1.92
C GLU A 6 -3.45 -14.82 2.63
N LEU A 7 -3.47 -14.83 3.96
CA LEU A 7 -3.51 -13.62 4.79
C LEU A 7 -2.23 -12.78 4.67
N LYS A 8 -1.07 -13.42 4.44
CA LYS A 8 0.20 -12.73 4.16
C LYS A 8 0.24 -12.16 2.74
N ARG A 9 -0.30 -12.86 1.74
CA ARG A 9 -0.45 -12.36 0.36
C ARG A 9 -1.42 -11.17 0.27
N GLN A 10 -2.40 -11.09 1.17
CA GLN A 10 -3.33 -9.96 1.28
C GLN A 10 -2.75 -8.72 1.99
N ARG A 11 -1.50 -8.74 2.45
CA ARG A 11 -0.90 -7.55 3.11
C ARG A 11 -0.36 -6.59 2.07
N THR A 12 -1.21 -5.65 1.67
CA THR A 12 -0.79 -4.41 1.02
C THR A 12 0.37 -3.80 1.81
N ARG A 13 1.54 -3.68 1.18
CA ARG A 13 2.72 -3.02 1.74
C ARG A 13 2.69 -1.55 1.37
N ARG A 14 3.19 -0.70 2.26
CA ARG A 14 3.35 0.73 1.99
C ARG A 14 4.68 0.97 1.28
N MET A 15 4.60 1.73 0.20
CA MET A 15 5.75 2.29 -0.49
C MET A 15 5.62 3.80 -0.47
N GLU A 16 6.66 4.49 -0.04
CA GLU A 16 6.76 5.94 -0.12
C GLU A 16 7.72 6.29 -1.25
N VAL A 17 7.34 7.24 -2.10
CA VAL A 17 8.16 7.68 -3.24
C VAL A 17 8.24 9.20 -3.22
N THR A 18 9.46 9.72 -3.33
CA THR A 18 9.74 11.15 -3.47
C THR A 18 10.25 11.44 -4.88
N PHE A 19 9.77 12.53 -5.47
CA PHE A 19 10.11 12.99 -6.82
C PHE A 19 10.78 14.37 -6.80
N SER A 20 11.75 14.61 -7.69
CA SER A 20 12.39 15.94 -7.81
C SER A 20 11.50 17.01 -8.45
N ALA A 21 10.41 16.59 -9.11
CA ALA A 21 9.38 17.45 -9.67
C ALA A 21 7.99 16.82 -9.46
N PRO A 22 6.91 17.62 -9.41
CA PRO A 22 5.54 17.11 -9.39
C PRO A 22 5.27 16.08 -10.49
N VAL A 23 4.62 14.97 -10.16
CA VAL A 23 4.17 13.97 -11.13
C VAL A 23 2.65 13.88 -11.17
N ASP A 24 2.09 13.67 -12.36
CA ASP A 24 0.67 13.32 -12.49
C ASP A 24 0.42 11.92 -11.93
N LEU A 25 -0.39 11.85 -10.88
CA LEU A 25 -0.73 10.61 -10.17
C LEU A 25 -1.49 9.62 -11.06
N ALA A 26 -2.16 10.08 -12.13
CA ALA A 26 -2.84 9.20 -13.07
C ALA A 26 -1.87 8.17 -13.69
N GLN A 27 -0.57 8.50 -13.80
CA GLN A 27 0.48 7.61 -14.28
C GLN A 27 0.74 6.39 -13.37
N LEU A 28 0.35 6.49 -12.09
CA LEU A 28 0.47 5.43 -11.09
C LEU A 28 -0.86 4.70 -10.85
N THR A 29 -1.95 5.17 -11.48
CA THR A 29 -3.25 4.50 -11.44
C THR A 29 -3.38 3.41 -12.51
N GLY A 30 -4.26 2.43 -12.28
CA GLY A 30 -4.51 1.35 -13.25
C GLY A 30 -3.51 0.20 -13.23
N ILE A 31 -2.46 0.27 -12.40
CA ILE A 31 -1.57 -0.86 -12.15
C ILE A 31 -2.26 -1.83 -11.19
N ALA A 32 -2.54 -3.06 -11.66
CA ALA A 32 -3.17 -4.08 -10.83
C ALA A 32 -2.33 -4.36 -9.57
N GLY A 33 -2.97 -4.29 -8.40
CA GLY A 33 -2.29 -4.48 -7.10
C GLY A 33 -1.63 -3.22 -6.53
N VAL A 34 -1.73 -2.06 -7.19
CA VAL A 34 -1.21 -0.79 -6.71
C VAL A 34 -2.32 0.23 -6.53
N GLN A 35 -2.28 0.97 -5.42
CA GLN A 35 -3.23 2.05 -5.12
C GLN A 35 -2.47 3.25 -4.58
N VAL A 36 -2.87 4.45 -5.00
CA VAL A 36 -2.39 5.69 -4.37
C VAL A 36 -3.16 5.88 -3.07
N LEU A 37 -2.45 5.87 -1.94
CA LEU A 37 -3.04 6.03 -0.60
C LEU A 37 -3.06 7.50 -0.19
N GLN A 38 -1.96 8.20 -0.45
CA GLN A 38 -1.81 9.62 -0.13
C GLN A 38 -0.87 10.29 -1.13
N SER A 39 -1.10 11.58 -1.38
CA SER A 39 -0.17 12.46 -2.08
C SER A 39 -0.01 13.76 -1.31
N ARG A 40 1.19 14.33 -1.37
CA ARG A 40 1.53 15.63 -0.78
C ARG A 40 2.32 16.44 -1.80
N GLU A 41 2.37 17.75 -1.57
CA GLU A 41 3.17 18.67 -2.39
C GLU A 41 2.93 18.54 -3.90
N GLU A 42 1.64 18.42 -4.28
CA GLU A 42 1.22 18.31 -5.68
C GLU A 42 1.84 17.10 -6.40
N GLY A 43 2.08 16.00 -5.68
CA GLY A 43 2.65 14.77 -6.25
C GLY A 43 4.16 14.68 -6.15
N ARG A 44 4.86 15.59 -5.45
CA ARG A 44 6.30 15.40 -5.14
C ARG A 44 6.55 14.30 -4.12
N TRP A 45 5.56 13.96 -3.31
CA TRP A 45 5.62 12.81 -2.41
C TRP A 45 4.33 12.01 -2.51
N VAL A 46 4.45 10.69 -2.66
CA VAL A 46 3.32 9.78 -2.86
C VAL A 46 3.50 8.54 -1.99
N GLU A 47 2.44 8.20 -1.26
CA GLU A 47 2.30 6.92 -0.57
C GLU A 47 1.45 5.98 -1.42
N LEU A 48 1.99 4.79 -1.67
CA LEU A 48 1.38 3.73 -2.45
C LEU A 48 1.13 2.50 -1.59
N GLY A 49 -0.02 1.88 -1.79
CA GLY A 49 -0.33 0.54 -1.32
C GLY A 49 -0.02 -0.46 -2.42
N VAL A 50 0.86 -1.42 -2.14
CA VAL A 50 1.31 -2.45 -3.09
C VAL A 50 0.99 -3.83 -2.53
N SER A 51 -0.02 -4.50 -3.08
CA SER A 51 -0.36 -5.89 -2.76
C SER A 51 0.14 -6.87 -3.82
N ASP A 52 0.23 -6.41 -5.07
CA ASP A 52 0.79 -7.11 -6.23
C ASP A 52 1.33 -6.07 -7.24
N GLY A 53 1.86 -6.49 -8.38
CA GLY A 53 2.23 -5.58 -9.47
C GLY A 53 3.53 -4.81 -9.27
N LEU A 54 4.32 -5.13 -8.24
CA LEU A 54 5.59 -4.47 -7.94
C LEU A 54 6.54 -4.36 -9.15
N PRO A 55 6.74 -5.40 -9.99
CA PRO A 55 7.60 -5.27 -11.18
C PRO A 55 7.11 -4.22 -12.18
N VAL A 56 5.79 -4.10 -12.36
CA VAL A 56 5.19 -3.11 -13.26
C VAL A 56 5.32 -1.71 -12.67
N LEU A 57 5.08 -1.58 -11.36
CA LEU A 57 5.27 -0.33 -10.64
C LEU A 57 6.71 0.18 -10.74
N LEU A 58 7.71 -0.67 -10.49
CA LEU A 58 9.12 -0.27 -10.56
C LEU A 58 9.53 0.18 -11.96
N ARG A 59 9.01 -0.47 -13.02
CA ARG A 59 9.24 -0.02 -14.40
C ARG A 59 8.66 1.38 -14.63
N ARG A 60 7.43 1.63 -14.18
CA ARG A 60 6.79 2.95 -14.28
C ARG A 60 7.55 4.00 -13.49
N LEU A 61 7.94 3.70 -12.26
CA LEU A 61 8.72 4.60 -11.41
C LEU A 61 10.09 4.94 -12.03
N SER A 62 10.71 4.01 -12.77
CA SER A 62 11.98 4.28 -13.47
C SER A 62 11.87 5.30 -14.60
N GLU A 63 10.66 5.56 -15.10
CA GLU A 63 10.37 6.57 -16.13
C GLU A 63 10.06 7.95 -15.51
N LEU A 64 9.93 8.02 -14.17
CA LEU A 64 9.58 9.23 -13.42
C LEU A 64 10.81 9.82 -12.71
N PRO A 65 10.77 11.11 -12.30
CA PRO A 65 11.89 11.79 -11.65
C PRO A 65 12.04 11.40 -10.16
N VAL A 66 12.13 10.11 -9.87
CA VAL A 66 12.28 9.57 -8.50
C VAL A 66 13.63 9.97 -7.91
N VAL A 67 13.62 10.46 -6.68
CA VAL A 67 14.84 10.78 -5.91
C VAL A 67 15.01 9.89 -4.68
N ASP A 68 13.93 9.39 -4.11
CA ASP A 68 13.95 8.49 -2.96
C ASP A 68 12.76 7.55 -3.00
N LEU A 69 12.96 6.33 -2.48
CA LEU A 69 11.94 5.30 -2.40
C LEU A 69 12.16 4.44 -1.16
N VAL A 70 11.14 4.37 -0.32
CA VAL A 70 11.11 3.51 0.87
C VAL A 70 10.04 2.45 0.66
N TYR A 71 10.43 1.17 0.68
CA TYR A 71 9.51 0.04 0.63
C TYR A 71 9.63 -0.79 1.89
N ALA A 72 8.86 -0.40 2.90
CA ALA A 72 8.94 -1.02 4.22
C ALA A 72 8.43 -2.47 4.19
N PRO A 73 8.97 -3.36 5.06
CA PRO A 73 8.31 -4.62 5.34
C PRO A 73 6.88 -4.34 5.86
N PRO A 74 5.94 -5.28 5.67
CA PRO A 74 4.59 -5.12 6.17
C PRO A 74 4.66 -4.89 7.68
N ASP A 75 4.17 -3.75 8.12
CA ASP A 75 4.17 -3.35 9.51
C ASP A 75 3.40 -4.38 10.34
N LEU A 76 4.09 -5.02 11.27
CA LEU A 76 3.50 -6.00 12.16
C LEU A 76 2.44 -5.34 13.04
N ASP A 77 2.66 -4.10 13.50
CA ASP A 77 1.75 -3.41 14.40
C ASP A 77 0.42 -3.07 13.70
N SER A 78 0.47 -2.55 12.47
CA SER A 78 -0.71 -2.33 11.63
C SER A 78 -1.50 -3.63 11.37
N VAL A 79 -0.82 -4.77 11.28
CA VAL A 79 -1.46 -6.08 11.11
C VAL A 79 -2.12 -6.54 12.39
N PHE A 80 -1.45 -6.40 13.54
CA PHE A 80 -2.00 -6.77 14.83
C PHE A 80 -3.25 -5.93 15.14
N LEU A 81 -3.22 -4.62 14.88
CA LEU A 81 -4.36 -3.73 15.11
C LEU A 81 -5.59 -4.13 14.27
N GLY A 82 -5.39 -4.45 12.99
CA GLY A 82 -6.47 -4.92 12.11
C GLY A 82 -7.03 -6.31 12.45
N TYR A 83 -6.29 -7.12 13.23
CA TYR A 83 -6.78 -8.38 13.77
C TYR A 83 -7.73 -8.15 14.96
N TYR A 84 -7.33 -7.29 15.91
CA TYR A 84 -8.15 -6.99 17.08
C TYR A 84 -9.47 -6.28 16.72
N GLN A 85 -9.43 -5.30 15.80
CA GLN A 85 -10.65 -4.60 15.37
C GLN A 85 -11.68 -5.52 14.72
N ARG A 86 -11.25 -6.54 13.96
CA ARG A 86 -12.16 -7.56 13.40
C ARG A 86 -12.73 -8.50 14.45
N GLN A 87 -11.95 -8.82 15.49
CA GLN A 87 -12.39 -9.69 16.57
C GLN A 87 -13.45 -9.00 17.47
N GLU A 88 -13.33 -7.70 17.69
CA GLU A 88 -14.33 -6.90 18.40
C GLU A 88 -15.65 -6.84 17.64
N ALA A 89 -15.62 -6.61 16.31
CA ALA A 89 -16.81 -6.61 15.47
C ALA A 89 -17.58 -7.95 15.49
N MET A 90 -16.88 -9.09 15.41
CA MET A 90 -17.52 -10.41 15.46
C MET A 90 -18.03 -10.81 16.84
N THR A 91 -17.52 -10.19 17.91
CA THR A 91 -17.97 -10.43 19.29
C THR A 91 -19.20 -9.59 19.60
N GLY A 92 -19.31 -8.38 19.04
CA GLY A 92 -20.50 -7.52 19.15
C GLY A 92 -21.73 -8.07 18.42
N GLU A 93 -21.55 -8.79 17.31
CA GLU A 93 -22.65 -9.36 16.51
C GLU A 93 -23.25 -10.64 17.11
N ARG A 94 -22.53 -11.32 18.02
CA ARG A 94 -23.01 -12.49 18.78
C ARG A 94 -23.73 -12.15 20.08
N ALA A 95 -23.65 -10.89 20.50
CA ALA A 95 -24.24 -10.40 21.75
C ALA A 95 -25.57 -9.64 21.53
N ARG A 96 -26.16 -9.74 20.34
CA ARG A 96 -27.40 -9.07 19.95
C ARG A 96 -28.50 -10.06 19.58
#